data_AF-A7NHK1-F1
#
_entry.id   AF-A7NHK1-F1
#
_cell.length_a   1.000
_cell.length_b   1.000
_cell.length_c   1.000
_cell.angle_alpha   90.00
_cell.angle_beta   90.00
_cell.angle_gamma   90.00
#
_symmetry.space_group_name_H-M   'P 1'
#
loop_
_entity.id
_entity.type
_entity.pdbx_description
1 polymer ?
#
loop_
_entity_poly.entity_id
_entity_poly.type
_entity_poly.pdbx_seq_one_letter_code
_entity_poly.pdbx_strand_id
1 'polypeptide(L)'
;MPVFKDYAELHQCLSTLYDQAKCDARIAPKIRDSHLVIQFRYEDPRAVVTINAAAPPTQPGAYFDVLWGDDTGLKPDVEMSMKADIAHQFWHGKINLMTALARRQIIAKGPIPKILKLLPAVEPMYEMYPRLLREMGRADLVLT
;
A
#
# COMPACT_ATOMS: atom_id res chain seq x y z
N MET A 1 -2.53 -18.82 9.87
CA MET A 1 -1.64 -18.03 10.73
C MET A 1 -1.47 -16.67 10.10
N PRO A 2 -1.43 -15.59 10.88
CA PRO A 2 -1.15 -14.26 10.33
C PRO A 2 0.22 -14.30 9.65
N VAL A 3 0.31 -13.64 8.49
CA VAL A 3 1.57 -13.56 7.71
C VAL A 3 2.60 -12.77 8.51
N PHE A 4 2.17 -11.72 9.19
CA PHE A 4 3.02 -10.88 10.03
C PHE A 4 2.84 -11.23 11.50
N LYS A 5 3.95 -11.35 12.21
CA LYS A 5 4.00 -11.59 13.66
C LYS A 5 3.43 -10.43 14.45
N ASP A 6 3.80 -9.21 14.09
CA ASP A 6 3.46 -7.99 14.82
C ASP A 6 3.50 -6.73 13.94
N TYR A 7 3.10 -5.60 14.52
CA TYR A 7 3.14 -4.29 13.85
C TYR A 7 4.52 -3.95 13.30
N ALA A 8 5.59 -4.26 14.03
CA ALA A 8 6.94 -3.88 13.62
C ALA A 8 7.34 -4.60 12.33
N GLU A 9 7.02 -5.88 12.22
CA GLU A 9 7.26 -6.66 11.00
C GLU A 9 6.42 -6.18 9.81
N LEU A 10 5.13 -5.92 10.03
CA LEU A 10 4.24 -5.36 9.01
C LEU A 10 4.75 -4.00 8.52
N HIS A 11 5.04 -3.10 9.47
CA HIS A 11 5.53 -1.75 9.22
C HIS A 11 6.84 -1.79 8.44
N GLN A 12 7.79 -2.65 8.84
CA GLN A 12 9.06 -2.78 8.15
C GLN A 12 8.85 -3.20 6.69
N CYS A 13 8.08 -4.27 6.43
CA CYS A 13 7.87 -4.79 5.09
C CYS A 13 7.15 -3.79 4.17
N LEU A 14 6.08 -3.15 4.67
CA LEU A 14 5.30 -2.21 3.86
C LEU A 14 5.96 -0.85 3.73
N SER A 15 6.70 -0.37 4.74
CA SER A 15 7.45 0.89 4.62
C SER A 15 8.52 0.76 3.53
N THR A 16 9.27 -0.34 3.50
CA THR A 16 10.27 -0.57 2.45
C THR A 16 9.63 -0.59 1.06
N LEU A 17 8.46 -1.20 0.91
CA LEU A 17 7.71 -1.17 -0.35
C LEU A 17 7.30 0.26 -0.74
N TYR A 18 6.71 1.03 0.19
CA TYR A 18 6.23 2.37 -0.09
C TYR A 18 7.36 3.38 -0.30
N ASP A 19 8.47 3.26 0.43
CA ASP A 19 9.66 4.08 0.25
C ASP A 19 10.30 3.87 -1.12
N GLN A 20 10.27 2.64 -1.63
CA GLN A 20 10.74 2.38 -2.99
C GLN A 20 9.73 2.87 -4.04
N ALA A 21 8.43 2.67 -3.79
CA ALA A 21 7.37 3.08 -4.71
C ALA A 21 7.28 4.61 -4.86
N LYS A 22 7.52 5.39 -3.79
CA LYS A 22 7.43 6.86 -3.83
C LYS A 22 8.57 7.53 -4.60
N CYS A 23 9.62 6.79 -4.94
CA CYS A 23 10.79 7.25 -5.70
C CYS A 23 10.94 6.54 -7.07
N ASP A 24 10.22 5.45 -7.34
CA ASP A 24 10.31 4.72 -8.62
C ASP A 24 9.65 5.52 -9.76
N ALA A 25 10.43 5.83 -10.80
CA ALA A 25 10.01 6.63 -11.95
C ALA A 25 8.83 6.04 -12.75
N ARG A 26 8.54 4.75 -12.63
CA ARG A 26 7.42 4.06 -13.32
C ARG A 26 6.12 4.12 -12.52
N ILE A 27 6.23 4.28 -11.20
CA ILE A 27 5.13 4.20 -10.23
C ILE A 27 4.77 5.59 -9.73
N ALA A 28 5.74 6.30 -9.18
CA ALA A 28 5.55 7.48 -8.36
C ALA A 28 4.87 8.65 -9.09
N PRO A 29 5.22 8.98 -10.36
CA PRO A 29 4.54 10.03 -11.10
C PRO A 29 3.04 9.74 -11.30
N LYS A 30 2.69 8.48 -11.61
CA LYS A 30 1.30 8.08 -11.85
C LYS A 30 0.45 8.14 -10.57
N ILE A 31 1.05 7.79 -9.43
CA ILE A 31 0.37 7.92 -8.12
C ILE A 31 0.19 9.40 -7.78
N ARG A 32 1.22 10.23 -7.95
CA ARG A 32 1.16 11.69 -7.75
C ARG A 32 0.03 12.33 -8.57
N ASP A 33 -0.07 11.98 -9.85
CA ASP A 33 -1.05 12.57 -10.77
C ASP A 33 -2.52 12.21 -10.43
N SER A 34 -2.73 11.31 -9.46
CA SER A 34 -4.07 11.01 -8.94
C SER A 34 -4.65 12.14 -8.08
N HIS A 35 -3.78 12.95 -7.45
CA HIS A 35 -4.13 13.96 -6.46
C HIS A 35 -5.01 13.43 -5.31
N LEU A 36 -4.82 12.17 -4.89
CA LEU A 36 -5.59 11.54 -3.84
C LEU A 36 -4.84 11.48 -2.50
N VAL A 37 -5.61 11.57 -1.43
CA VAL A 37 -5.22 11.09 -0.10
C VAL A 37 -5.86 9.72 0.13
N ILE A 38 -5.05 8.67 0.23
CA ILE A 38 -5.51 7.28 0.42
C ILE A 38 -5.04 6.81 1.78
N GLN A 39 -5.98 6.38 2.63
CA GLN A 39 -5.65 5.79 3.92
C GLN A 39 -5.94 4.30 3.92
N PHE A 40 -4.92 3.51 4.23
CA PHE A 40 -5.03 2.08 4.47
C PHE A 40 -5.10 1.80 5.97
N ARG A 41 -6.06 0.98 6.37
CA ARG A 41 -6.25 0.50 7.73
C ARG A 41 -6.12 -1.03 7.72
N TYR A 42 -5.08 -1.52 8.35
CA TYR A 42 -4.78 -2.94 8.47
C TYR A 42 -5.24 -3.49 9.81
N GLU A 43 -5.68 -4.73 9.80
CA GLU A 43 -5.99 -5.54 10.98
C GLU A 43 -5.15 -6.81 10.98
N ASP A 44 -4.89 -7.36 12.17
CA ASP A 44 -4.14 -8.60 12.39
C ASP A 44 -2.76 -8.64 11.67
N PRO A 45 -1.77 -7.78 12.01
CA PRO A 45 -1.75 -6.79 13.10
C PRO A 45 -2.30 -5.41 12.70
N ARG A 46 -2.71 -4.60 13.69
CA ARG A 46 -3.24 -3.25 13.48
C ARG A 46 -2.15 -2.31 12.99
N ALA A 47 -2.37 -1.65 11.85
CA ALA A 47 -1.54 -0.53 11.38
C ALA A 47 -2.37 0.43 10.54
N VAL A 48 -1.99 1.71 10.52
CA VAL A 48 -2.62 2.72 9.65
C VAL A 48 -1.52 3.46 8.91
N VAL A 49 -1.70 3.59 7.59
CA VAL A 49 -0.80 4.33 6.71
C VAL A 49 -1.61 5.19 5.75
N THR A 50 -1.20 6.45 5.60
CA THR A 50 -1.80 7.42 4.69
C THR A 50 -0.80 7.77 3.59
N ILE A 51 -1.21 7.58 2.34
CA ILE A 51 -0.50 8.03 1.15
C ILE A 51 -1.09 9.39 0.75
N ASN A 52 -0.25 10.43 0.75
CA ASN A 52 -0.65 11.78 0.36
C ASN A 52 -0.04 12.16 -0.99
N ALA A 53 -0.81 11.96 -2.06
CA ALA A 53 -0.49 12.41 -3.41
C ALA A 53 -1.19 13.72 -3.79
N ALA A 54 -1.99 14.30 -2.89
CA ALA A 54 -2.75 15.53 -3.14
C ALA A 54 -1.92 16.80 -2.94
N ALA A 55 -0.77 16.71 -2.25
CA ALA A 55 0.14 17.82 -1.99
C ALA A 55 1.57 17.49 -2.46
N PRO A 56 2.42 18.51 -2.68
CA PRO A 56 3.85 18.29 -2.90
C PRO A 56 4.47 17.49 -1.74
N PRO A 57 5.37 16.54 -2.03
CA PRO A 57 6.02 15.73 -1.00
C PRO A 57 6.94 16.59 -0.13
N THR A 58 7.04 16.23 1.14
CA THR A 58 7.94 16.88 2.11
C THR A 58 9.38 16.39 2.01
N GLN A 59 9.59 15.21 1.43
CA GLN A 59 10.91 14.56 1.34
C GLN A 59 11.55 14.78 -0.05
N PRO A 60 12.85 15.15 -0.12
CA PRO A 60 13.56 15.25 -1.39
C PRO A 60 13.58 13.93 -2.16
N GLY A 61 13.29 13.98 -3.46
CA GLY A 61 13.30 12.80 -4.35
C GLY A 61 12.06 11.92 -4.27
N ALA A 62 11.14 12.16 -3.33
CA ALA A 62 9.83 11.53 -3.33
C ALA A 62 8.87 12.27 -4.28
N TYR A 63 7.81 11.59 -4.73
CA TYR A 63 6.71 12.19 -5.51
C TYR A 63 5.42 12.38 -4.68
N PHE A 64 5.31 11.69 -3.55
CA PHE A 64 4.20 11.76 -2.60
C PHE A 64 4.70 11.35 -1.21
N ASP A 65 3.96 11.71 -0.17
CA ASP A 65 4.30 11.36 1.22
C ASP A 65 3.59 10.09 1.69
N VAL A 66 4.27 9.38 2.59
CA VAL A 66 3.78 8.17 3.26
C VAL A 66 3.85 8.43 4.76
N LEU A 67 2.69 8.42 5.42
CA LEU A 67 2.54 8.81 6.82
C LEU A 67 1.97 7.64 7.60
N TRP A 68 2.69 7.16 8.61
CA TRP A 68 2.23 6.09 9.49
C TRP A 68 1.61 6.67 10.76
N GLY A 69 0.51 6.08 11.22
CA GLY A 69 -0.20 6.49 12.43
C GLY A 69 -1.71 6.64 12.24
N ASP A 70 -2.45 6.60 13.35
CA ASP A 70 -3.92 6.69 13.34
C ASP A 70 -4.43 8.10 13.01
N ASP A 71 -3.72 9.13 13.45
CA ASP A 71 -4.02 10.54 13.17
C ASP A 71 -2.85 11.17 12.41
N THR A 72 -3.09 11.46 11.14
CA THR A 72 -2.12 12.13 10.25
C THR A 72 -2.49 13.58 9.99
N GLY A 73 -3.59 14.09 10.58
CA GLY A 73 -4.13 15.41 10.28
C GLY A 73 -4.71 15.56 8.86
N LEU A 74 -4.70 14.49 8.06
CA LEU A 74 -5.19 14.48 6.69
C LEU A 74 -6.59 13.87 6.61
N LYS A 75 -7.45 14.47 5.79
CA LYS A 75 -8.76 13.90 5.43
C LYS A 75 -8.58 12.97 4.22
N PRO A 76 -8.82 11.65 4.35
CA PRO A 76 -8.70 10.75 3.22
C PRO A 76 -9.84 10.98 2.22
N ASP A 77 -9.49 11.00 0.93
CA ASP A 77 -10.46 10.87 -0.16
C ASP A 77 -10.97 9.44 -0.23
N VAL A 78 -10.07 8.48 0.02
CA VAL A 78 -10.35 7.05 0.01
C VAL A 78 -9.83 6.42 1.30
N GLU A 79 -10.70 5.65 1.95
CA GLU A 79 -10.31 4.76 3.05
C GLU A 79 -10.41 3.31 2.59
N MET A 80 -9.39 2.51 2.86
CA MET A 80 -9.37 1.08 2.57
C MET A 80 -9.04 0.29 3.83
N SER A 81 -9.97 -0.54 4.29
CA SER A 81 -9.79 -1.43 5.43
C SER A 81 -9.66 -2.88 5.00
N MET A 82 -8.66 -3.59 5.51
CA MET A 82 -8.40 -5.00 5.18
C MET A 82 -7.52 -5.68 6.24
N LYS A 83 -7.42 -7.01 6.22
CA LYS A 83 -6.38 -7.71 6.98
C LYS A 83 -5.00 -7.48 6.36
N ALA A 84 -3.96 -7.46 7.17
CA ALA A 84 -2.58 -7.36 6.70
C ALA A 84 -2.24 -8.47 5.69
N ASP A 85 -2.73 -9.69 5.92
CA ASP A 85 -2.59 -10.84 5.01
C ASP A 85 -3.19 -10.60 3.62
N ILE A 86 -4.29 -9.83 3.54
CA ILE A 86 -4.94 -9.47 2.28
C ILE A 86 -4.08 -8.46 1.52
N ALA A 87 -3.53 -7.46 2.22
CA ALA A 87 -2.58 -6.52 1.63
C ALA A 87 -1.32 -7.23 1.13
N HIS A 88 -0.79 -8.18 1.89
CA HIS A 88 0.37 -8.98 1.52
C HIS A 88 0.13 -9.80 0.23
N GLN A 89 -1.04 -10.45 0.12
CA GLN A 89 -1.42 -11.16 -1.11
C GLN A 89 -1.63 -10.22 -2.29
N PHE A 90 -2.20 -9.03 -2.06
CA PHE A 90 -2.40 -8.02 -3.10
C PHE A 90 -1.07 -7.55 -3.67
N TRP A 91 -0.10 -7.25 -2.81
CA TRP A 91 1.24 -6.82 -3.24
C TRP A 91 2.07 -7.95 -3.87
N HIS A 92 1.63 -9.20 -3.79
CA HIS A 92 2.18 -10.32 -4.58
C HIS A 92 1.42 -10.55 -5.90
N GLY A 93 0.40 -9.75 -6.21
CA GLY A 93 -0.48 -9.97 -7.37
C GLY A 93 -1.34 -11.24 -7.26
N LYS A 94 -1.47 -11.84 -6.06
CA LYS A 94 -2.20 -13.10 -5.85
C LYS A 94 -3.70 -12.90 -5.67
N ILE A 95 -4.14 -11.67 -5.40
CA ILE A 95 -5.56 -11.31 -5.37
C ILE A 95 -5.83 -10.11 -6.28
N ASN A 96 -6.98 -10.18 -6.95
CA ASN A 96 -7.49 -9.06 -7.74
C ASN A 96 -8.33 -8.12 -6.85
N LEU A 97 -8.11 -6.80 -6.97
CA LEU A 97 -8.81 -5.80 -6.17
C LEU A 97 -10.34 -5.89 -6.31
N MET A 98 -10.87 -6.07 -7.52
CA MET A 98 -12.31 -6.16 -7.74
C MET A 98 -12.91 -7.37 -7.04
N THR A 99 -12.24 -8.52 -7.12
CA THR A 99 -12.67 -9.74 -6.43
C THR A 99 -12.60 -9.57 -4.91
N ALA A 100 -11.55 -8.94 -4.39
CA ALA A 100 -11.40 -8.68 -2.97
C ALA A 100 -12.46 -7.72 -2.41
N LEU A 101 -12.84 -6.69 -3.18
CA LEU A 101 -13.96 -5.80 -2.87
C LEU A 101 -15.29 -6.54 -2.89
N ALA A 102 -15.56 -7.32 -3.94
CA ALA A 102 -16.80 -8.09 -4.07
C ALA A 102 -16.97 -9.10 -2.91
N ARG A 103 -15.86 -9.71 -2.46
CA ARG A 103 -15.81 -10.63 -1.32
C ARG A 103 -15.74 -9.93 0.04
N ARG A 104 -15.73 -8.60 0.08
CA ARG A 104 -15.56 -7.78 1.30
C ARG A 104 -14.29 -8.12 2.10
N GLN A 105 -13.27 -8.65 1.42
CA GLN A 105 -11.93 -8.82 2.01
C GLN A 105 -11.20 -7.47 2.11
N ILE A 106 -11.55 -6.55 1.22
CA ILE A 106 -11.21 -5.14 1.28
C ILE A 106 -12.52 -4.37 1.35
N ILE A 107 -12.63 -3.47 2.33
CA ILE A 107 -13.73 -2.53 2.45
C ILE A 107 -13.18 -1.18 2.04
N ALA A 108 -13.70 -0.60 0.98
CA ALA A 108 -13.26 0.71 0.50
C ALA A 108 -14.41 1.73 0.55
N LYS A 109 -14.08 2.95 0.99
CA LYS A 109 -14.97 4.12 1.01
C LYS A 109 -14.34 5.23 0.20
N GLY A 110 -15.15 6.00 -0.53
CA GLY A 110 -14.69 7.08 -1.41
C GLY A 110 -14.81 6.73 -2.90
N PRO A 111 -14.13 7.48 -3.80
CA PRO A 111 -14.23 7.31 -5.25
C PRO A 111 -13.48 6.07 -5.77
N ILE A 112 -14.07 4.88 -5.58
CA ILE A 112 -13.51 3.59 -6.03
C ILE A 112 -13.06 3.59 -7.49
N PRO A 113 -13.78 4.20 -8.46
CA PRO A 113 -13.32 4.26 -9.85
C PRO A 113 -11.95 4.95 -10.01
N LYS A 114 -11.59 5.91 -9.16
CA LYS A 114 -10.25 6.54 -9.20
C LYS A 114 -9.17 5.56 -8.73
N ILE A 115 -9.42 4.75 -7.70
CA ILE A 115 -8.50 3.70 -7.25
C ILE A 115 -8.28 2.65 -8.33
N LEU A 116 -9.35 2.22 -9.01
CA LEU A 116 -9.25 1.24 -10.10
C LEU A 116 -8.38 1.74 -11.26
N LYS A 117 -8.42 3.05 -11.55
CA LYS A 117 -7.53 3.67 -12.55
C LYS A 117 -6.05 3.68 -12.14
N LEU A 118 -5.75 3.55 -10.84
CA LEU A 118 -4.37 3.46 -10.35
C LEU A 118 -3.81 2.03 -10.38
N LEU A 119 -4.64 1.01 -10.61
CA LEU A 119 -4.15 -0.38 -10.67
C LEU A 119 -2.96 -0.58 -11.63
N PRO A 120 -2.97 -0.05 -12.87
CA PRO A 120 -1.82 -0.19 -13.77
C PRO A 120 -0.56 0.57 -13.30
N ALA A 121 -0.71 1.55 -12.41
CA ALA A 121 0.43 2.26 -11.83
C ALA A 121 1.13 1.43 -10.75
N VAL A 122 0.38 0.58 -10.04
CA VAL A 122 0.90 -0.24 -8.94
C VAL A 122 1.30 -1.66 -9.37
N GLU A 123 1.00 -2.08 -10.60
CA GLU A 123 1.45 -3.37 -11.16
C GLU A 123 2.96 -3.64 -10.99
N PRO A 124 3.88 -2.68 -11.21
CA PRO A 124 5.31 -2.91 -10.97
C PRO A 124 5.66 -3.21 -9.52
N MET A 125 4.77 -2.87 -8.58
CA MET A 125 4.93 -3.21 -7.16
C MET A 125 4.80 -4.72 -6.91
N TYR A 126 4.09 -5.46 -7.78
CA TYR A 126 3.92 -6.91 -7.66
C TYR A 126 5.22 -7.70 -7.84
N GLU A 127 6.15 -7.18 -8.64
CA GLU A 127 7.50 -7.72 -8.78
C GLU A 127 8.46 -7.13 -7.74
N MET A 128 8.26 -5.86 -7.39
CA MET A 128 9.08 -5.15 -6.41
C MET A 128 8.96 -5.79 -5.02
N TYR A 129 7.75 -6.10 -4.56
CA TYR A 129 7.52 -6.56 -3.20
C TYR A 129 8.21 -7.90 -2.88
N PRO A 130 8.08 -8.98 -3.69
CA PRO A 130 8.83 -10.22 -3.47
C PRO A 130 10.36 -10.04 -3.54
N ARG A 131 10.85 -9.09 -4.35
CA ARG A 131 12.28 -8.79 -4.42
C ARG A 131 12.76 -8.14 -3.14
N LEU A 132 12.06 -7.09 -2.67
CA LEU A 132 12.38 -6.40 -1.42
C LEU A 132 12.35 -7.36 -0.22
N LEU A 133 11.35 -8.24 -0.14
CA LEU A 133 11.29 -9.26 0.91
C LEU A 133 12.54 -10.16 0.92
N ARG A 134 13.03 -10.60 -0.26
CA ARG A 134 14.28 -11.39 -0.34
C ARG A 134 15.50 -10.59 0.10
N GLU A 135 15.61 -9.33 -0.31
CA GLU A 135 16.70 -8.43 0.07
C GLU A 135 16.71 -8.16 1.59
N MET A 136 15.55 -8.14 2.23
CA MET A 136 15.39 -8.03 3.68
C MET A 136 15.67 -9.34 4.44
N GLY A 137 16.05 -10.42 3.76
CA GLY A 137 16.21 -11.75 4.37
C GLY A 137 14.88 -12.43 4.73
N ARG A 138 13.76 -11.93 4.20
CA ARG A 138 12.39 -12.40 4.45
C ARG A 138 11.81 -13.22 3.30
N ALA A 139 12.65 -14.08 2.74
CA ALA A 139 12.23 -15.01 1.69
C ALA A 139 11.12 -15.98 2.17
N ASP A 140 11.01 -16.21 3.49
CA ASP A 140 9.94 -16.97 4.14
C ASP A 140 8.54 -16.37 3.91
N LEU A 141 8.46 -15.06 3.67
CA LEU A 141 7.20 -14.36 3.41
C LEU A 141 6.84 -14.31 1.92
N VAL A 142 7.69 -14.81 1.02
CA VAL A 142 7.39 -14.70 -0.42
C VAL A 142 6.36 -15.76 -0.83
N LEU A 143 5.24 -15.31 -1.41
CA LEU A 143 4.24 -16.21 -1.96
C LEU A 143 4.70 -16.79 -3.30
N THR A 144 4.74 -18.11 -3.40
CA THR A 144 5.04 -18.85 -4.65
C THR A 144 3.83 -18.92 -5.56
#